data_AF-A0A9D7REH2-F1
#
_entry.id   AF-A0A9D7REH2-F1
#
_cell.length_a   1.000
_cell.length_b   1.000
_cell.length_c   1.000
_cell.angle_alpha   90.00
_cell.angle_beta   90.00
_cell.angle_gamma   90.00
#
_symmetry.space_group_name_H-M   'P 1'
#
loop_
_entity.id
_entity.type
_entity.pdbx_description
1 polymer ?
#
loop_
_entity_poly.entity_id
_entity_poly.type
_entity_poly.pdbx_seq_one_letter_code
_entity_poly.pdbx_strand_id
1 'polypeptide(L)'
;MAPIFNFTQTDLNGDGQNEILSVGNWYGIRPGLGRYDADYGCVLTRKGKKWMSMNPAQSGFWVKGQGRKLATLADGSVLVARNNLGLMIWGK
;
A
#
# COMPACT_ATOMS: atom_id res chain seq x y z
N MET A 1 2.27 -0.08 15.55
CA MET A 1 3.53 -0.25 14.78
C MET A 1 3.25 -1.21 13.63
N ALA A 2 3.82 -1.00 12.45
CA ALA A 2 3.70 -1.91 11.32
C ALA A 2 4.96 -1.81 10.44
N PRO A 3 5.69 -2.90 10.19
CA PRO A 3 6.78 -2.89 9.22
C PRO A 3 6.24 -2.79 7.80
N ILE A 4 6.97 -2.10 6.92
CA ILE A 4 6.72 -2.08 5.48
C ILE A 4 7.40 -3.32 4.86
N PHE A 5 6.66 -4.08 4.07
CA PHE A 5 7.17 -5.27 3.39
C PHE A 5 7.39 -5.04 1.90
N ASN A 6 6.64 -4.14 1.27
CA ASN A 6 6.81 -3.86 -0.15
C ASN A 6 6.31 -2.46 -0.52
N PHE A 7 6.84 -1.92 -1.61
CA PHE A 7 6.36 -0.70 -2.24
C PHE A 7 6.39 -0.86 -3.77
N THR A 8 5.51 -0.14 -4.46
CA THR A 8 5.50 -0.01 -5.93
C THR A 8 5.28 1.45 -6.33
N GLN A 9 5.45 1.73 -7.62
CA GLN A 9 5.19 3.04 -8.21
C GLN A 9 4.22 2.88 -9.38
N THR A 10 3.25 3.78 -9.47
CA THR A 10 2.34 3.88 -10.61
C THR A 10 1.73 5.27 -10.65
N ASP A 11 1.39 5.75 -11.83
CA ASP A 11 0.64 7.00 -12.02
C ASP A 11 -0.83 6.72 -11.68
N LEU A 12 -1.30 7.22 -10.53
CA LEU A 12 -2.66 6.98 -10.03
C LEU A 12 -3.66 8.02 -10.54
N ASN A 13 -3.18 9.22 -10.84
CA ASN A 13 -4.02 10.38 -11.12
C ASN A 13 -3.98 10.76 -12.61
N GLY A 14 -3.13 10.12 -13.41
CA GLY A 14 -2.97 10.33 -14.85
C GLY A 14 -2.19 11.60 -15.20
N ASP A 15 -1.45 12.19 -14.26
CA ASP A 15 -0.69 13.44 -14.47
C ASP A 15 0.73 13.21 -15.03
N GLY A 16 1.10 11.96 -15.28
CA GLY A 16 2.42 11.56 -15.77
C GLY A 16 3.50 11.48 -14.69
N GLN A 17 3.15 11.67 -13.41
CA GLN A 17 4.03 11.46 -12.27
C GLN A 17 3.55 10.28 -11.43
N ASN A 18 4.45 9.31 -11.22
CA ASN A 18 4.12 8.17 -10.39
C ASN A 18 4.00 8.54 -8.90
N GLU A 19 2.91 8.10 -8.28
CA GLU A 19 2.81 7.93 -6.85
C GLU A 19 3.54 6.67 -6.37
N ILE A 20 3.95 6.67 -5.09
CA ILE A 20 4.51 5.49 -4.43
C ILE A 20 3.43 4.90 -3.53
N LEU A 21 3.19 3.60 -3.64
CA LEU A 21 2.31 2.84 -2.75
C LEU A 21 3.14 1.91 -1.89
N SER A 22 2.80 1.76 -0.62
CA SER A 22 3.43 0.79 0.28
C SER A 22 2.41 -0.04 1.05
N VAL A 23 2.82 -1.26 1.41
CA VAL A 23 2.05 -2.18 2.24
C VAL A 23 2.93 -2.90 3.24
N GLY A 24 2.29 -3.35 4.32
CA GLY A 24 2.98 -3.89 5.47
C GLY A 24 2.13 -4.82 6.31
N ASN A 25 2.29 -4.68 7.62
CA ASN A 25 1.74 -5.49 8.70
C ASN A 25 2.39 -6.86 8.92
N TRP A 26 2.51 -7.24 10.20
CA TRP A 26 3.03 -8.53 10.63
C TRP A 26 2.24 -9.08 11.81
N TYR A 27 1.64 -10.26 11.64
CA TYR A 27 0.80 -10.92 12.65
C TYR A 27 1.50 -12.11 13.31
N GLY A 28 2.65 -12.55 12.79
CA GLY A 28 3.45 -13.65 13.34
C GLY A 28 4.30 -13.23 14.53
N ILE A 29 3.68 -12.52 15.48
CA ILE A 29 4.30 -12.06 16.73
C ILE A 29 3.88 -12.97 17.88
N ARG A 30 4.67 -13.00 18.96
CA ARG A 30 4.31 -13.77 20.17
C ARG A 30 3.01 -13.22 20.76
N PRO A 31 2.04 -14.06 21.20
CA PRO A 31 0.70 -13.61 21.61
C PRO A 31 0.65 -12.43 22.59
N GLY A 32 1.62 -12.31 23.50
CA GLY A 32 1.68 -11.21 24.47
C GLY A 32 2.12 -9.84 23.93
N LEU A 33 2.58 -9.73 22.68
CA LEU A 33 3.15 -8.49 22.13
C LEU A 33 2.21 -7.68 21.23
N GLY A 34 1.01 -8.20 20.93
CA GLY A 34 0.04 -7.54 20.04
C GLY A 34 0.49 -7.48 18.57
N ARG A 35 -0.46 -7.54 17.64
CA ARG A 35 -0.14 -7.53 16.19
C ARG A 35 0.55 -6.23 15.80
N TYR A 36 1.44 -6.31 14.81
CA TYR A 36 1.97 -5.11 14.16
C TYR A 36 1.07 -4.80 12.96
N ASP A 37 -0.11 -4.23 13.23
CA ASP A 37 -1.23 -4.11 12.29
C ASP A 37 -1.72 -2.67 12.09
N ALA A 38 -0.84 -1.69 12.27
CA ALA A 38 -1.14 -0.27 12.12
C ALA A 38 -1.06 0.27 10.69
N ASP A 39 -0.71 -0.55 9.69
CA ASP A 39 -0.66 -0.14 8.30
C ASP A 39 -1.94 -0.54 7.55
N TYR A 40 -2.52 0.41 6.82
CA TYR A 40 -3.69 0.18 5.95
C TYR A 40 -3.35 0.44 4.48
N GLY A 41 -2.05 0.57 4.16
CA GLY A 41 -1.58 1.08 2.89
C GLY A 41 -1.28 2.58 2.99
N CYS A 42 -0.18 2.99 2.37
CA CYS A 42 0.22 4.39 2.29
C CYS A 42 0.47 4.77 0.83
N VAL A 43 0.05 5.96 0.44
CA VAL A 43 0.32 6.53 -0.88
C VAL A 43 1.09 7.83 -0.69
N LEU A 44 2.26 7.93 -1.31
CA LEU A 44 3.04 9.15 -1.37
C LEU A 44 2.90 9.77 -2.76
N THR A 45 2.50 11.04 -2.78
CA THR A 45 2.44 11.85 -4.00
C THR A 45 3.47 12.96 -3.96
N ARG A 46 3.82 13.51 -5.13
CA ARG A 46 4.74 14.64 -5.24
C ARG A 46 4.00 15.97 -5.24
N LYS A 47 4.52 16.92 -4.45
CA LYS A 47 4.23 18.34 -4.62
C LYS A 47 5.54 19.07 -4.89
N GLY A 48 5.79 19.35 -6.17
CA GLY A 48 7.09 19.83 -6.65
C GLY A 48 8.19 18.82 -6.35
N LYS A 49 9.21 19.22 -5.58
CA LYS A 49 10.35 18.36 -5.20
C LYS A 49 10.12 17.55 -3.90
N LYS A 50 8.97 17.72 -3.23
CA LYS A 50 8.68 17.08 -1.93
C LYS A 50 7.72 15.92 -2.08
N TRP A 51 7.94 14.86 -1.32
CA TRP A 51 6.99 13.77 -1.14
C TRP A 51 6.06 14.09 0.02
N MET A 52 4.77 13.83 -0.17
CA MET A 52 3.77 13.96 0.89
C MET A 52 2.89 12.72 0.93
N SER A 53 2.54 12.29 2.14
CA SER A 53 1.53 11.25 2.31
C SER A 53 0.15 11.78 1.93
N MET A 54 -0.54 11.05 1.06
CA MET A 54 -1.94 11.33 0.73
C MET A 54 -2.83 10.94 1.90
N ASN A 55 -3.90 11.70 2.11
CA ASN A 55 -4.94 11.30 3.06
C ASN A 55 -5.56 9.97 2.57
N PRO A 56 -5.76 8.96 3.44
CA PRO A 56 -6.40 7.70 3.05
C PRO A 56 -7.77 7.86 2.37
N ALA A 57 -8.55 8.85 2.79
CA ALA A 57 -9.84 9.15 2.16
C ALA A 57 -9.70 9.72 0.74
N GLN A 58 -8.57 10.35 0.43
CA GLN A 58 -8.27 10.88 -0.91
C GLN A 58 -7.63 9.81 -1.80
N SER A 59 -6.74 8.98 -1.26
CA SER A 59 -6.10 7.93 -2.06
C SER A 59 -7.07 6.78 -2.36
N GLY A 60 -7.98 6.45 -1.43
CA GLY A 60 -8.81 5.25 -1.53
C GLY A 60 -8.02 3.94 -1.47
N PHE A 61 -6.70 4.00 -1.23
CA PHE A 61 -5.85 2.82 -1.08
C PHE A 61 -5.98 2.24 0.31
N TRP A 62 -6.73 1.15 0.43
CA TRP A 62 -7.03 0.50 1.71
C TRP A 62 -6.75 -1.00 1.66
N VAL A 63 -5.63 -1.40 2.23
CA VAL A 63 -5.16 -2.78 2.30
C VAL A 63 -5.37 -3.33 3.70
N LYS A 64 -6.49 -4.04 3.90
CA LYS A 64 -6.71 -4.82 5.12
C LYS A 64 -5.82 -6.06 5.13
N GLY A 65 -5.24 -6.39 6.28
CA GLY A 65 -4.48 -7.62 6.47
C GLY A 65 -2.97 -7.42 6.34
N GLN A 66 -2.26 -8.50 5.99
CA GLN A 66 -0.80 -8.50 5.86
C GLN A 66 -0.39 -8.38 4.40
N GLY A 67 -0.09 -7.18 3.92
CA GLY A 67 0.48 -6.97 2.60
C GLY A 67 1.90 -7.56 2.49
N ARG A 68 2.19 -8.21 1.37
CA ARG A 68 3.48 -8.87 1.13
C ARG A 68 4.15 -8.45 -0.17
N LYS A 69 3.36 -8.24 -1.22
CA LYS A 69 3.88 -7.82 -2.52
C LYS A 69 2.87 -6.97 -3.25
N LEU A 70 3.38 -5.96 -3.94
CA LEU A 70 2.66 -5.15 -4.89
C LEU A 70 3.19 -5.45 -6.30
N ALA A 71 2.30 -5.40 -7.27
CA ALA A 71 2.66 -5.42 -8.68
C ALA A 71 1.71 -4.52 -9.46
N THR A 72 2.27 -3.63 -10.28
CA THR A 72 1.48 -2.79 -11.18
C THR A 72 1.16 -3.59 -12.45
N LEU A 73 -0.11 -3.62 -12.85
CA LEU A 73 -0.57 -4.22 -14.09
C LEU A 73 -0.46 -3.25 -15.26
N ALA A 74 -0.56 -3.78 -16.48
CA ALA A 74 -0.46 -2.99 -17.70
C ALA A 74 -1.58 -1.93 -17.83
N ASP A 75 -2.72 -2.12 -17.16
CA ASP A 75 -3.84 -1.19 -17.14
C ASP A 75 -3.72 -0.13 -16.03
N GLY A 76 -2.61 -0.07 -15.30
CA GLY A 76 -2.36 0.85 -14.20
C GLY A 76 -2.96 0.42 -12.86
N SER A 77 -3.74 -0.67 -12.82
CA SER A 77 -4.22 -1.22 -11.55
C SER A 77 -3.06 -1.89 -10.79
N VAL A 78 -3.22 -2.03 -9.48
CA VAL A 78 -2.24 -2.59 -8.57
C VAL A 78 -2.75 -3.89 -7.97
N LEU A 79 -2.03 -4.97 -8.20
CA LEU A 79 -2.19 -6.23 -7.47
C LEU A 79 -1.54 -6.14 -6.10
N VAL A 80 -2.27 -6.58 -5.08
CA VAL A 80 -1.82 -6.67 -3.69
C VAL A 80 -1.93 -8.10 -3.20
N ALA A 81 -0.78 -8.75 -3.06
CA ALA A 81 -0.68 -10.05 -2.43
C ALA A 81 -0.75 -9.90 -0.91
N ARG A 82 -1.66 -10.64 -0.27
CA ARG A 82 -1.91 -10.57 1.18
C ARG A 82 -1.78 -11.94 1.82
N ASN A 83 -1.08 -12.01 2.94
CA ASN A 83 -0.98 -13.25 3.69
C ASN A 83 -2.33 -13.60 4.35
N ASN A 84 -2.78 -14.84 4.19
CA ASN A 84 -4.05 -15.38 4.71
C ASN A 84 -5.33 -14.66 4.20
N LEU A 85 -5.25 -13.94 3.08
CA LEU A 85 -6.39 -13.33 2.40
C LEU A 85 -6.26 -13.55 0.89
N GLY A 86 -7.36 -13.41 0.15
CA GLY A 86 -7.33 -13.45 -1.31
C GLY A 86 -6.48 -12.32 -1.91
N LEU A 87 -6.02 -12.53 -3.14
CA LEU A 87 -5.40 -11.47 -3.95
C LEU A 87 -6.37 -10.30 -4.08
N MET A 88 -5.88 -9.08 -3.91
CA MET A 88 -6.65 -7.86 -4.11
C MET A 88 -6.16 -7.16 -5.37
N ILE A 89 -7.10 -6.69 -6.18
CA ILE A 89 -6.83 -5.75 -7.27
C ILE A 89 -7.36 -4.41 -6.79
N TRP A 90 -6.53 -3.38 -6.87
CA TRP A 90 -6.89 -2.03 -6.47
C TRP A 90 -6.54 -1.05 -7.57
N GLY A 91 -7.37 -0.03 -7.72
CA GLY A 91 -7.22 0.95 -8.78
C GLY A 91 -8.12 0.64 -9.96
N LYS A 92 -8.96 1.63 -10.24
CA LYS A 92 -9.47 2.11 -11.51
C LYS A 92 -10.41 3.27 -11.16
#